data_AF-A0A7T7ZX02-F1
#
_entry.id   AF-A0A7T7ZX02-F1
#
_cell.length_a   1.000
_cell.length_b   1.000
_cell.length_c   1.000
_cell.angle_alpha   90.00
_cell.angle_beta   90.00
_cell.angle_gamma   90.00
#
_symmetry.space_group_name_H-M   'P 1'
#
loop_
_entity.id
_entity.type
_entity.pdbx_description
1 polymer ?
#
loop_
_entity_poly.entity_id
_entity_poly.type
_entity_poly.pdbx_seq_one_letter_code
_entity_poly.pdbx_strand_id
1 'polypeptide(L)'
;MDLKEFNNLSNQILSDDSLTEQQKEEKIIQFVDLIRFIKCYNSSINTSECKFRGKINVIVDGGKEKGILFCDLNSLHSTITYKQLVSEAKKNHGRAKELWLVFVRERETIDAGQALEFIQQENMSYFFDKLFLFDFFREKIYSLN
;
A
#
# COMPACT_ATOMS: atom_id res chain seq x y z
N MET A 1 -14.06 7.46 7.74
CA MET A 1 -14.71 7.30 6.42
C MET A 1 -16.14 6.89 6.66
N ASP A 2 -17.07 7.54 5.96
CA ASP A 2 -18.49 7.18 6.00
C ASP A 2 -18.74 6.01 5.03
N LEU A 3 -19.69 5.11 5.35
CA LEU A 3 -20.01 3.93 4.53
C LEU A 3 -20.35 4.31 3.08
N LYS A 4 -20.86 5.52 2.90
CA LYS A 4 -21.23 6.12 1.63
C LYS A 4 -20.03 6.41 0.72
N GLU A 5 -18.90 6.83 1.28
CA GLU A 5 -17.67 7.09 0.50
C GLU A 5 -17.07 5.79 -0.02
N PHE A 6 -17.04 4.76 0.82
CA PHE A 6 -16.61 3.42 0.41
C PHE A 6 -17.48 2.89 -0.73
N ASN A 7 -18.79 2.90 -0.56
CA ASN A 7 -19.73 2.38 -1.56
C ASN A 7 -19.61 3.13 -2.90
N ASN A 8 -19.45 4.45 -2.88
CA ASN A 8 -19.27 5.21 -4.12
C ASN A 8 -18.00 4.83 -4.87
N LEU A 9 -16.86 4.72 -4.17
CA LEU A 9 -15.58 4.37 -4.78
C LEU A 9 -15.54 2.91 -5.24
N SER A 10 -16.09 1.98 -4.45
CA SER A 10 -16.25 0.58 -4.85
C SER A 10 -17.13 0.45 -6.09
N ASN A 11 -18.25 1.17 -6.16
CA ASN A 11 -19.12 1.16 -7.34
C ASN A 11 -18.43 1.73 -8.58
N GLN A 12 -17.61 2.78 -8.43
CA GLN A 12 -16.81 3.32 -9.54
C GLN A 12 -15.81 2.29 -10.07
N ILE A 13 -15.12 1.55 -9.19
CA ILE A 13 -14.19 0.49 -9.59
C ILE A 13 -14.94 -0.67 -10.27
N LEU A 14 -16.07 -1.09 -9.69
CA LEU A 14 -16.85 -2.22 -10.22
C LEU A 14 -17.49 -1.90 -11.58
N SER A 15 -17.83 -0.64 -11.82
CA SER A 15 -18.44 -0.16 -13.07
C SER A 15 -17.42 0.20 -14.15
N ASP A 16 -16.12 0.05 -13.88
CA ASP A 16 -15.07 0.30 -14.87
C ASP A 16 -14.90 -0.92 -15.78
N ASP A 17 -15.53 -0.88 -16.96
CA ASP A 17 -15.47 -1.93 -17.98
C ASP A 17 -14.08 -2.13 -18.59
N SER A 18 -13.13 -1.22 -18.34
CA SER A 18 -11.74 -1.36 -18.80
C SER A 18 -10.91 -2.31 -17.94
N LEU A 19 -11.43 -2.71 -16.78
CA LEU A 19 -10.76 -3.59 -15.82
C LEU A 19 -11.34 -5.01 -15.89
N THR A 20 -10.46 -6.00 -15.77
CA THR A 20 -10.91 -7.36 -15.50
C THR A 20 -11.42 -7.49 -14.06
N GLU A 21 -12.25 -8.50 -13.78
CA GLU A 21 -12.75 -8.74 -12.43
C GLU A 21 -11.62 -8.91 -11.40
N GLN A 22 -10.52 -9.59 -11.77
CA GLN A 22 -9.33 -9.68 -10.93
C GLN A 22 -8.73 -8.30 -10.63
N GLN A 23 -8.63 -7.41 -11.63
CA GLN A 23 -8.08 -6.07 -11.42
C GLN A 23 -9.00 -5.20 -10.55
N LYS A 24 -10.32 -5.41 -10.64
CA LYS A 24 -11.30 -4.74 -9.77
C LYS A 24 -11.12 -5.19 -8.32
N GLU A 25 -11.01 -6.49 -8.08
CA GLU A 25 -10.73 -7.05 -6.75
C GLU A 25 -9.42 -6.50 -6.16
N GLU A 26 -8.33 -6.54 -6.93
CA GLU A 26 -7.03 -6.00 -6.51
C GLU A 26 -7.10 -4.51 -6.16
N LYS A 27 -7.85 -3.70 -6.93
CA LYS A 27 -8.05 -2.27 -6.62
C LYS A 27 -8.89 -2.06 -5.35
N ILE A 28 -9.92 -2.87 -5.12
CA ILE A 28 -10.73 -2.78 -3.90
C ILE A 28 -9.87 -3.09 -2.68
N ILE A 29 -9.03 -4.14 -2.73
CA ILE A 29 -8.10 -4.48 -1.65
C ILE A 29 -7.13 -3.32 -1.39
N GLN A 30 -6.47 -2.81 -2.44
CA GLN A 30 -5.58 -1.65 -2.32
C GLN A 30 -6.26 -0.44 -1.68
N PHE A 31 -7.52 -0.18 -2.03
CA PHE A 31 -8.29 0.91 -1.46
C PHE A 31 -8.61 0.69 0.01
N VAL A 32 -9.03 -0.51 0.40
CA VAL A 32 -9.30 -0.87 1.80
C VAL A 32 -8.04 -0.71 2.65
N ASP A 33 -6.90 -1.22 2.18
CA ASP A 33 -5.61 -1.09 2.84
C ASP A 33 -5.22 0.38 3.01
N LEU A 34 -5.35 1.18 1.94
CA LEU A 34 -5.03 2.59 1.95
C LEU A 34 -5.83 3.37 3.01
N ILE A 35 -7.14 3.18 3.04
CA ILE A 35 -8.01 3.89 3.99
C ILE A 35 -7.65 3.53 5.42
N ARG A 36 -7.50 2.24 5.72
CA ARG A 36 -7.18 1.80 7.07
C ARG A 36 -5.79 2.25 7.49
N PHE A 37 -4.83 2.19 6.58
CA PHE A 37 -3.48 2.73 6.80
C PHE A 37 -3.54 4.23 7.11
N ILE A 38 -4.22 5.04 6.28
CA ILE A 38 -4.37 6.49 6.51
C ILE A 38 -5.02 6.77 7.87
N LYS A 39 -6.09 6.04 8.23
CA LYS A 39 -6.77 6.20 9.51
C LYS A 39 -5.81 6.03 10.70
N CYS A 40 -4.87 5.09 10.60
CA CYS A 40 -3.87 4.82 11.64
C CYS A 40 -2.65 5.76 11.56
N TYR A 41 -2.26 6.17 10.35
CA TYR A 41 -1.08 6.98 10.10
C TYR A 41 -1.32 8.46 10.40
N ASN A 42 -2.33 9.03 9.75
CA ASN A 42 -2.75 10.40 9.91
C ASN A 42 -4.17 10.56 9.37
N SER A 43 -5.15 10.58 10.27
CA SER A 43 -6.57 10.71 9.94
C SER A 43 -6.97 12.06 9.34
N SER A 44 -6.08 13.06 9.33
CA SER A 44 -6.33 14.34 8.67
C SER A 44 -6.14 14.30 7.15
N ILE A 45 -5.55 13.22 6.60
CA ILE A 45 -5.34 13.08 5.16
C ILE A 45 -6.68 12.86 4.47
N ASN A 46 -6.95 13.65 3.43
CA ASN A 46 -8.18 13.52 2.66
C ASN A 46 -8.11 12.33 1.70
N THR A 47 -8.89 11.29 1.98
CA THR A 47 -8.97 10.09 1.14
C THR A 47 -9.56 10.36 -0.24
N SER A 48 -10.35 11.42 -0.42
CA SER A 48 -10.92 11.78 -1.73
C SER A 48 -9.90 12.33 -2.72
N GLU A 49 -8.76 12.82 -2.23
CA GLU A 49 -7.66 13.35 -3.07
C GLU A 49 -6.64 12.28 -3.45
N CYS A 50 -6.82 11.05 -2.95
CA CYS A 50 -5.95 9.93 -3.25
C CYS A 50 -6.06 9.52 -4.71
N LYS A 51 -4.92 9.22 -5.34
CA LYS A 51 -4.86 8.80 -6.76
C LYS A 51 -4.27 7.40 -6.87
N PHE A 52 -4.97 6.53 -7.59
CA PHE A 52 -4.51 5.18 -7.90
C PHE A 52 -3.73 5.20 -9.23
N ARG A 53 -2.44 4.88 -9.19
CA ARG A 53 -1.57 4.80 -10.37
C ARG A 53 -1.03 3.38 -10.52
N GLY A 54 -1.86 2.49 -11.04
CA GLY A 54 -1.55 1.05 -11.06
C GLY A 54 -1.57 0.50 -9.64
N LYS A 55 -0.45 -0.05 -9.17
CA LYS A 55 -0.28 -0.57 -7.80
C LYS A 55 0.12 0.49 -6.77
N ILE A 56 0.44 1.70 -7.20
CA ILE A 56 0.85 2.78 -6.30
C ILE A 56 -0.33 3.67 -5.96
N ASN A 57 -0.52 3.87 -4.66
CA ASN A 57 -1.48 4.79 -4.08
C ASN A 57 -0.78 6.11 -3.77
N VAL A 58 -1.23 7.21 -4.35
CA VAL A 58 -0.65 8.54 -4.09
C VAL A 58 -1.53 9.29 -3.12
N ILE A 59 -0.96 9.64 -1.97
CA ILE A 59 -1.59 10.50 -0.96
C ILE A 59 -0.92 11.88 -0.96
N VAL A 60 -1.64 12.90 -0.49
CA VAL A 60 -1.08 14.23 -0.22
C VAL A 60 -1.08 14.46 1.28
N ASP A 61 0.10 14.68 1.85
CA ASP A 61 0.26 14.95 3.28
C ASP A 61 1.24 16.11 3.47
N GLY A 62 0.81 17.16 4.15
CA GLY A 62 1.57 18.41 4.29
C GLY A 62 1.95 19.06 2.94
N GLY A 63 1.10 18.91 1.91
CA GLY A 63 1.34 19.45 0.56
C GLY A 63 2.38 18.68 -0.27
N LYS A 64 2.81 17.49 0.18
CA LYS A 64 3.73 16.62 -0.56
C LYS A 64 3.02 15.35 -1.02
N GLU A 65 3.18 15.00 -2.30
CA GLU A 65 2.74 13.71 -2.84
C GLU A 65 3.67 12.59 -2.35
N LYS A 66 3.08 11.56 -1.74
CA LYS A 66 3.75 10.35 -1.28
C LYS A 66 3.13 9.15 -1.98
N GLY A 67 3.96 8.35 -2.65
CA GLY A 67 3.54 7.09 -3.24
C GLY A 67 3.60 5.98 -2.19
N ILE A 68 2.56 5.16 -2.10
CA ILE A 68 2.47 4.03 -1.17
C ILE A 68 2.22 2.76 -1.97
N LEU A 69 3.10 1.79 -1.79
CA LEU A 69 2.97 0.44 -2.33
C LEU A 69 2.67 -0.52 -1.17
N PHE A 70 1.57 -1.28 -1.28
CA PHE A 70 1.23 -2.30 -0.29
C PHE A 70 1.77 -3.66 -0.72
N CYS A 71 2.27 -4.42 0.25
CA CYS A 71 2.73 -5.79 0.09
C CYS A 71 2.12 -6.66 1.18
N ASP A 72 1.32 -7.66 0.81
CA ASP A 72 0.83 -8.65 1.77
C ASP A 72 2.02 -9.47 2.30
N LEU A 73 2.19 -9.49 3.61
CA LEU A 73 3.25 -10.21 4.29
C LEU A 73 3.19 -11.72 4.01
N ASN A 74 1.99 -12.29 3.81
CA ASN A 74 1.83 -13.70 3.45
C ASN A 74 2.48 -14.04 2.09
N SER A 75 2.57 -13.05 1.20
CA SER A 75 3.07 -13.23 -0.16
C SER A 75 4.59 -13.07 -0.28
N LEU A 76 5.30 -12.76 0.82
CA LEU A 76 6.74 -12.46 0.79
C LEU A 76 7.61 -13.61 0.32
N HIS A 77 7.20 -14.85 0.58
CA HIS A 77 7.95 -16.03 0.16
C HIS A 77 7.93 -16.28 -1.35
N SER A 78 7.19 -15.48 -2.13
CA SER A 78 7.18 -15.58 -3.58
C SER A 78 8.29 -14.71 -4.19
N THR A 79 9.19 -15.32 -4.98
CA THR A 79 10.22 -14.60 -5.76
C THR A 79 9.62 -13.56 -6.72
N ILE A 80 8.34 -13.75 -7.08
CA ILE A 80 7.55 -12.84 -7.91
C ILE A 80 7.33 -11.51 -7.18
N THR A 81 7.16 -11.53 -5.86
CA THR A 81 6.88 -10.35 -5.02
C THR A 81 8.04 -9.35 -5.07
N TYR A 82 9.28 -9.78 -4.84
CA TYR A 82 10.44 -8.87 -4.91
C TYR A 82 10.60 -8.18 -6.27
N LYS A 83 10.60 -8.97 -7.37
CA LYS A 83 10.77 -8.42 -8.73
C LYS A 83 9.67 -7.42 -9.08
N GLN A 84 8.44 -7.69 -8.66
CA GLN A 84 7.32 -6.78 -8.86
C GLN A 84 7.50 -5.48 -8.04
N LEU A 85 7.85 -5.58 -6.76
CA LEU A 85 8.08 -4.41 -5.90
C LEU A 85 9.18 -3.50 -6.46
N VAL A 86 10.32 -4.07 -6.85
CA VAL A 86 11.44 -3.31 -7.43
C VAL A 86 11.08 -2.73 -8.79
N SER A 87 10.35 -3.47 -9.63
CA SER A 87 9.91 -2.96 -10.94
C SER A 87 8.97 -1.76 -10.79
N GLU A 88 8.00 -1.85 -9.88
CA GLU A 88 7.09 -0.74 -9.58
C GLU A 88 7.82 0.45 -8.95
N ALA A 89 8.77 0.20 -8.03
CA ALA A 89 9.59 1.26 -7.46
C ALA A 89 10.42 1.99 -8.53
N LYS A 90 11.11 1.25 -9.40
CA LYS A 90 11.91 1.82 -10.50
C LYS A 90 11.06 2.60 -11.50
N LYS A 91 9.88 2.09 -11.87
CA LYS A 91 8.96 2.76 -12.80
C LYS A 91 8.46 4.11 -12.26
N ASN A 92 8.40 4.25 -10.94
CA ASN A 92 7.88 5.44 -10.28
C ASN A 92 8.95 6.29 -9.59
N HIS A 93 10.21 5.85 -9.63
CA HIS A 93 11.36 6.61 -9.17
C HIS A 93 11.42 7.95 -9.92
N GLY A 94 11.41 9.05 -9.17
CA GLY A 94 11.40 10.41 -9.73
C GLY A 94 10.02 10.94 -10.15
N ARG A 95 8.94 10.15 -10.04
CA ARG A 95 7.54 10.60 -10.27
C ARG A 95 6.82 10.97 -8.99
N ALA A 96 7.13 10.30 -7.88
CA ALA A 96 6.73 10.68 -6.54
C ALA A 96 7.92 11.32 -5.81
N LYS A 97 7.66 12.31 -4.95
CA LYS A 97 8.72 12.94 -4.14
C LYS A 97 9.23 12.02 -3.04
N GLU A 98 8.37 11.13 -2.56
CA GLU A 98 8.69 10.06 -1.63
C GLU A 98 7.93 8.80 -2.06
N LEU A 99 8.56 7.64 -1.92
CA LEU A 99 7.99 6.33 -2.18
C LEU A 99 8.11 5.45 -0.93
N TRP A 100 6.97 4.92 -0.48
CA TRP A 100 6.85 4.13 0.73
C TRP A 100 6.43 2.71 0.40
N LEU A 101 7.00 1.75 1.13
CA LEU A 101 6.56 0.36 1.14
C LEU A 101 5.89 0.04 2.47
N VAL A 102 4.69 -0.53 2.39
CA VAL A 102 3.92 -0.93 3.56
C VAL A 102 3.67 -2.43 3.50
N PHE A 103 4.25 -3.17 4.43
CA PHE A 103 3.97 -4.59 4.62
C PHE A 103 2.66 -4.73 5.40
N VAL A 104 1.65 -5.35 4.80
CA VAL A 104 0.33 -5.55 5.41
C VAL A 104 0.32 -6.93 6.07
N ARG A 105 0.16 -6.93 7.39
CA ARG A 105 -0.01 -8.14 8.19
C ARG A 105 -1.49 -8.36 8.46
N GLU A 106 -2.07 -9.28 7.69
CA GLU A 106 -3.49 -9.63 7.79
C GLU A 106 -3.77 -10.80 8.73
N ARG A 107 -2.76 -11.45 9.33
CA ARG A 107 -3.01 -12.55 10.29
C ARG A 107 -2.04 -12.45 11.45
N GLU A 108 -2.57 -12.64 12.65
CA GLU A 108 -1.74 -12.64 13.88
C GLU A 108 -0.75 -13.81 13.93
N THR A 109 -0.99 -14.88 13.16
CA THR A 109 -0.09 -16.03 13.07
C THR A 109 1.17 -15.75 12.26
N ILE A 110 1.18 -14.70 11.43
CA ILE A 110 2.36 -14.34 10.64
C ILE A 110 3.31 -13.57 11.53
N ASP A 111 4.59 -13.94 11.50
CA ASP A 111 5.63 -13.24 12.23
C ASP A 111 5.97 -11.90 11.55
N ALA A 112 5.88 -10.82 12.32
CA ALA A 112 6.30 -9.48 11.91
C ALA A 112 7.80 -9.42 11.55
N GLY A 113 8.62 -10.32 12.10
CA GLY A 113 10.04 -10.45 11.79
C GLY A 113 10.32 -10.72 10.32
N GLN A 114 9.40 -11.37 9.60
CA GLN A 114 9.56 -11.66 8.16
C GLN A 114 9.75 -10.41 7.31
N ALA A 115 9.09 -9.30 7.67
CA ALA A 115 9.29 -8.02 6.97
C ALA A 115 10.73 -7.53 7.11
N LEU A 116 11.28 -7.58 8.32
CA LEU A 116 12.64 -7.13 8.61
C LEU A 116 13.68 -8.01 7.91
N GLU A 117 13.50 -9.33 7.95
CA GLU A 117 14.36 -10.27 7.23
C GLU A 117 14.35 -10.00 5.73
N PHE A 118 13.16 -9.81 5.13
CA PHE A 118 13.03 -9.48 3.71
C PHE A 118 13.69 -8.15 3.35
N ILE A 119 13.50 -7.10 4.16
CA ILE A 119 14.12 -5.79 3.95
C ILE A 119 15.65 -5.92 3.90
N GLN A 120 16.22 -6.69 4.84
CA GLN A 120 17.67 -6.89 4.93
C GLN A 120 18.22 -7.73 3.78
N GLN A 121 17.56 -8.85 3.46
CA GLN A 121 17.99 -9.77 2.40
C GLN A 121 17.96 -9.10 1.02
N GLU A 122 16.93 -8.31 0.74
CA GLU A 122 16.68 -7.75 -0.58
C GLU A 122 17.12 -6.27 -0.71
N ASN A 123 17.71 -5.71 0.36
CA ASN A 123 18.15 -4.31 0.45
C ASN A 123 17.07 -3.30 0.04
N MET A 124 15.84 -3.50 0.53
CA MET A 124 14.67 -2.71 0.12
C MET A 124 14.81 -1.22 0.45
N SER A 125 15.58 -0.87 1.49
CA SER A 125 15.85 0.51 1.90
C SER A 125 16.54 1.35 0.81
N TYR A 126 17.11 0.72 -0.22
CA TYR A 126 17.67 1.44 -1.37
C TYR A 126 16.60 2.04 -2.29
N PHE A 127 15.42 1.43 -2.37
CA PHE A 127 14.38 1.79 -3.34
C PHE A 127 13.23 2.62 -2.74
N PHE A 128 13.11 2.63 -1.41
CA PHE A 128 11.98 3.22 -0.70
C PHE A 128 12.48 4.16 0.39
N ASP A 129 11.88 5.34 0.48
CA ASP A 129 12.21 6.35 1.48
C ASP A 129 11.72 5.95 2.88
N LYS A 130 10.57 5.27 2.95
CA LYS A 130 10.00 4.77 4.20
C LYS A 130 9.48 3.36 4.09
N LEU A 131 9.68 2.60 5.16
CA LEU A 131 9.25 1.21 5.29
C LEU A 131 8.35 1.09 6.52
N PHE A 132 7.16 0.53 6.34
CA PHE A 132 6.20 0.35 7.42
C PHE A 132 5.73 -1.10 7.52
N LEU A 133 5.47 -1.54 8.75
CA LEU A 133 4.60 -2.69 9.02
C LEU A 133 3.24 -2.18 9.45
N PHE A 134 2.20 -2.56 8.72
CA PHE A 134 0.81 -2.28 9.07
C PHE A 134 0.14 -3.56 9.56
N ASP A 135 -0.20 -3.60 10.85
CA ASP A 135 -1.05 -4.64 11.43
C ASP A 135 -2.52 -4.29 11.20
N PHE A 136 -3.12 -4.98 10.23
CA PHE A 136 -4.44 -4.64 9.69
C PHE A 136 -5.56 -4.81 10.72
N PHE A 137 -5.46 -5.83 11.58
CA PHE A 137 -6.47 -6.12 12.61
C PHE A 137 -6.30 -5.28 13.86
N ARG A 138 -5.05 -5.02 14.26
CA ARG A 138 -4.77 -4.21 15.45
C ARG A 138 -4.83 -2.71 15.19
N GLU A 139 -5.00 -2.30 13.93
CA GLU A 139 -4.97 -0.90 13.49
C GLU A 139 -3.69 -0.18 13.97
N LYS A 140 -2.54 -0.86 13.85
CA LYS A 140 -1.23 -0.33 14.30
C LYS A 140 -0.23 -0.28 13.17
N ILE A 141 0.54 0.82 13.12
CA ILE A 141 1.63 1.01 12.17
C ILE A 141 2.94 1.11 12.94
N TYR A 142 3.96 0.44 12.44
CA TYR A 142 5.32 0.50 12.96
C TYR A 142 6.26 0.95 11.84
N SER A 143 7.12 1.94 12.13
CA SER A 143 8.24 2.27 11.24
C SER A 143 9.29 1.17 11.31
N LEU A 144 9.82 0.75 10.17
CA LEU A 144 10.84 -0.30 10.07
C LEU A 144 12.21 0.25 9.65
N ASN A 145 12.29 1.54 9.33
CA ASN A 145 13.52 2.29 9.09
C ASN A 145 13.56 3.58 9.91
#